data_AF-A0A917YZB9-F1
#
_entry.id   AF-A0A917YZB9-F1
#
_cell.length_a   1.000
_cell.length_b   1.000
_cell.length_c   1.000
_cell.angle_alpha   90.00
_cell.angle_beta   90.00
_cell.angle_gamma   90.00
#
_symmetry.space_group_name_H-M   'P 1'
#
loop_
_entity.id
_entity.type
_entity.pdbx_description
1 polymer ?
#
loop_
_entity_poly.entity_id
_entity_poly.type
_entity_poly.pdbx_seq_one_letter_code
_entity_poly.pdbx_strand_id
1 'polypeptide(L)'
;MLSKKLLNLIAAVAFLSSLSSHAALIVGANDELLGATGVTVGSYIYDVSFIDGSCQSVYSGCNEISDFTFQDLASANQASQALLDQVFLGIYDTIPSLINGCTASEVCFVATAYGFNNTSTQSASARNADTINDMVAHPSMSTHHDHSNPSNGSAARVTFAKWSLVGLADIPSQIPEPSVWILMLLGLASLGMSRRRAKQ
;
A
#
# COMPACT_ATOMS: atom_id res chain seq x y z
N MET A 1 -28.49 -14.67 35.11
CA MET A 1 -27.18 -15.34 35.16
C MET A 1 -26.85 -15.85 33.75
N LEU A 2 -26.01 -15.15 32.99
CA LEU A 2 -25.54 -15.65 31.69
C LEU A 2 -24.77 -16.95 31.92
N SER A 3 -25.08 -18.00 31.16
CA SER A 3 -24.36 -19.27 31.28
C SER A 3 -22.93 -19.09 30.75
N LYS A 4 -21.94 -19.71 31.41
CA LYS A 4 -20.52 -19.67 31.00
C LYS A 4 -20.32 -20.07 29.52
N LYS A 5 -21.22 -20.90 28.97
CA LYS A 5 -21.21 -21.31 27.56
C LYS A 5 -21.61 -20.18 26.60
N LEU A 6 -22.53 -19.31 27.00
CA LEU A 6 -22.94 -18.14 26.20
C LEU A 6 -21.86 -17.06 26.18
N LEU A 7 -21.14 -16.89 27.29
CA LEU A 7 -19.99 -15.98 27.38
C LEU A 7 -18.83 -16.43 26.48
N ASN A 8 -18.54 -17.75 26.45
CA ASN A 8 -17.49 -18.31 25.60
C ASN A 8 -17.82 -18.22 24.09
N LEU A 9 -19.11 -18.31 23.71
CA LEU A 9 -19.51 -18.22 22.31
C LEU A 9 -19.38 -16.77 21.76
N ILE A 10 -19.69 -15.77 22.59
CA ILE A 10 -19.55 -14.35 22.23
C ILE A 10 -18.06 -13.98 22.11
N ALA A 11 -17.20 -14.50 22.99
CA ALA A 11 -15.76 -14.30 22.91
C ALA A 11 -15.13 -14.93 21.65
N ALA A 12 -15.66 -16.07 21.17
CA ALA A 12 -15.15 -16.73 19.98
C ALA A 12 -15.52 -15.99 18.66
N VAL A 13 -16.67 -15.32 18.61
CA VAL A 13 -17.11 -14.57 17.41
C VAL A 13 -16.43 -13.20 17.31
N ALA A 14 -16.08 -12.58 18.44
CA ALA A 14 -15.35 -11.31 18.45
C ALA A 14 -13.89 -11.43 17.95
N PHE A 15 -13.30 -12.64 17.96
CA PHE A 15 -11.92 -12.88 17.52
C PHE A 15 -11.76 -13.08 16.00
N LEU A 16 -12.85 -13.14 15.23
CA LEU A 16 -12.83 -13.50 13.80
C LEU A 16 -12.99 -12.31 12.83
N SER A 17 -13.02 -11.07 13.29
CA SER A 17 -13.39 -9.92 12.43
C SER A 17 -12.37 -8.77 12.35
N SER A 18 -11.11 -9.02 12.68
CA SER A 18 -10.01 -8.11 12.35
C SER A 18 -9.34 -8.56 11.04
N LEU A 19 -10.05 -8.48 9.91
CA LEU A 19 -9.37 -8.52 8.62
C LEU A 19 -8.57 -7.21 8.53
N SER A 20 -7.30 -7.28 8.87
CA SER A 20 -6.37 -6.18 8.64
C SER A 20 -6.34 -5.95 7.14
N SER A 21 -6.83 -4.78 6.68
CA SER A 21 -6.72 -4.37 5.28
C SER A 21 -5.24 -4.06 5.04
N HIS A 22 -4.47 -5.07 4.63
CA HIS A 22 -3.10 -4.88 4.18
C HIS A 22 -3.09 -4.61 2.68
N ALA A 23 -2.12 -3.80 2.24
CA ALA A 23 -1.92 -3.58 0.82
C ALA A 23 -1.68 -4.93 0.12
N ALA A 24 -2.39 -5.17 -0.98
CA ALA A 24 -2.20 -6.37 -1.77
C ALA A 24 -1.08 -6.14 -2.77
N LEU A 25 -0.01 -6.94 -2.68
CA LEU A 25 1.16 -6.81 -3.52
C LEU A 25 0.86 -7.25 -4.97
N ILE A 26 1.38 -6.50 -5.93
CA ILE A 26 1.35 -6.84 -7.36
C ILE A 26 2.72 -7.44 -7.69
N VAL A 27 2.75 -8.75 -7.94
CA VAL A 27 3.98 -9.50 -8.17
C VAL A 27 4.03 -9.98 -9.63
N GLY A 28 5.17 -9.75 -10.29
CA GLY A 28 5.45 -10.17 -11.65
C GLY A 28 5.80 -11.66 -11.76
N ALA A 29 6.05 -12.11 -13.00
CA ALA A 29 6.33 -13.53 -13.27
C ALA A 29 7.66 -14.03 -12.69
N ASN A 30 8.58 -13.12 -12.35
CA ASN A 30 9.91 -13.42 -11.82
C ASN A 30 10.05 -13.09 -10.32
N ASP A 31 8.93 -13.10 -9.58
CA ASP A 31 8.89 -12.67 -8.16
C ASP A 31 9.32 -11.22 -7.93
N GLU A 32 9.29 -10.38 -8.98
CA GLU A 32 9.54 -8.95 -8.86
C GLU A 32 8.29 -8.22 -8.35
N LEU A 33 8.47 -7.34 -7.39
CA LEU A 33 7.42 -6.47 -6.88
C LEU A 33 7.20 -5.33 -7.88
N LEU A 34 6.07 -5.37 -8.57
CA LEU A 34 5.68 -4.36 -9.57
C LEU A 34 4.90 -3.20 -8.93
N GLY A 35 4.37 -3.39 -7.73
CA GLY A 35 3.56 -2.39 -7.04
C GLY A 35 2.69 -2.99 -5.94
N ALA A 36 1.68 -2.25 -5.51
CA ALA A 36 0.68 -2.70 -4.55
C ALA A 36 -0.64 -1.97 -4.73
N THR A 37 -1.74 -2.64 -4.40
CA THR A 37 -3.09 -2.03 -4.34
C THR A 37 -3.53 -1.85 -2.89
N GLY A 38 -4.37 -0.86 -2.63
CA GLY A 38 -4.97 -0.68 -1.30
C GLY A 38 -4.00 -0.13 -0.24
N VAL A 39 -2.96 0.59 -0.65
CA VAL A 39 -1.99 1.21 0.26
C VAL A 39 -2.64 2.41 0.95
N THR A 40 -2.65 2.39 2.28
CA THR A 40 -3.26 3.48 3.07
C THR A 40 -2.24 4.60 3.31
N VAL A 41 -2.56 5.82 2.89
CA VAL A 41 -1.75 7.02 3.13
C VAL A 41 -2.64 8.07 3.81
N GLY A 42 -2.43 8.27 5.11
CA GLY A 42 -3.30 9.10 5.93
C GLY A 42 -4.73 8.52 5.98
N SER A 43 -5.71 9.26 5.45
CA SER A 43 -7.12 8.84 5.38
C SER A 43 -7.55 8.33 4.00
N TYR A 44 -6.62 8.23 3.05
CA TYR A 44 -6.89 7.86 1.67
C TYR A 44 -6.23 6.53 1.32
N ILE A 45 -6.78 5.85 0.31
CA ILE A 45 -6.28 4.58 -0.20
C ILE A 45 -5.78 4.81 -1.62
N TYR A 46 -4.59 4.30 -1.91
CA TYR A 46 -3.95 4.43 -3.20
C TYR A 46 -3.49 3.07 -3.72
N ASP A 47 -3.45 2.96 -5.05
CA ASP A 47 -2.65 1.96 -5.72
C ASP A 47 -1.32 2.59 -6.13
N VAL A 48 -0.27 1.79 -6.14
CA VAL A 48 1.08 2.21 -6.50
C VAL A 48 1.67 1.23 -7.50
N SER A 49 2.32 1.77 -8.53
CA SER A 49 3.13 1.02 -9.49
C SER A 49 4.57 1.52 -9.45
N PHE A 50 5.52 0.60 -9.53
CA PHE A 50 6.96 0.92 -9.60
C PHE A 50 7.39 0.97 -11.06
N ILE A 51 7.82 2.14 -11.50
CA ILE A 51 8.03 2.44 -12.92
C ILE A 51 9.42 3.04 -13.12
N ASP A 52 10.13 2.46 -14.07
CA ASP A 52 11.44 2.93 -14.52
C ASP A 52 11.34 4.07 -15.53
N GLY A 53 12.38 4.89 -15.55
CA GLY A 53 12.48 6.01 -16.47
C GLY A 53 12.86 7.32 -15.79
N SER A 54 12.90 8.37 -16.61
CA SER A 54 13.06 9.75 -16.14
C SER A 54 11.73 10.33 -15.69
N CYS A 55 11.75 11.39 -14.87
CA CYS A 55 10.51 12.08 -14.47
C CYS A 55 9.67 12.48 -15.69
N GLN A 56 10.32 12.98 -16.74
CA GLN A 56 9.62 13.37 -17.98
C GLN A 56 8.89 12.20 -18.64
N SER A 57 9.49 10.99 -18.63
CA SER A 57 8.86 9.81 -19.22
C SER A 57 7.72 9.25 -18.36
N VAL A 58 7.84 9.28 -17.03
CA VAL A 58 6.87 8.69 -16.10
C VAL A 58 5.65 9.61 -15.88
N TYR A 59 5.89 10.92 -15.85
CA TYR A 59 4.93 11.96 -15.50
C TYR A 59 4.66 12.92 -16.67
N SER A 60 4.55 12.39 -17.90
CA SER A 60 4.07 13.13 -19.09
C SER A 60 4.75 14.46 -19.39
N GLY A 61 6.03 14.60 -19.05
CA GLY A 61 6.80 15.83 -19.26
C GLY A 61 7.36 16.45 -17.99
N CYS A 62 6.85 16.09 -16.80
CA CYS A 62 7.33 16.63 -15.53
C CYS A 62 7.35 18.17 -15.58
N ASN A 63 6.23 18.74 -16.03
CA ASN A 63 6.11 20.13 -16.47
C ASN A 63 4.99 20.88 -15.76
N GLU A 64 4.14 20.20 -15.00
CA GLU A 64 3.12 20.81 -14.16
C GLU A 64 3.04 20.13 -12.78
N ILE A 65 2.70 20.89 -11.73
CA ILE A 65 2.58 20.31 -10.37
C ILE A 65 1.44 19.27 -10.29
N SER A 66 0.44 19.39 -11.16
CA SER A 66 -0.66 18.45 -11.33
C SER A 66 -0.25 17.10 -11.92
N ASP A 67 0.98 16.97 -12.43
CA ASP A 67 1.51 15.69 -12.87
C ASP A 67 1.70 14.71 -11.70
N PHE A 68 1.79 15.23 -10.47
CA PHE A 68 2.03 14.45 -9.25
C PHE A 68 0.78 14.32 -8.40
N THR A 69 0.56 13.10 -7.90
CA THR A 69 -0.53 12.76 -6.97
C THR A 69 -0.39 13.49 -5.63
N PHE A 70 0.84 13.58 -5.14
CA PHE A 70 1.21 14.35 -3.95
C PHE A 70 1.86 15.65 -4.42
N GLN A 71 1.51 16.79 -3.83
CA GLN A 71 1.95 18.11 -4.33
C GLN A 71 2.80 18.87 -3.29
N ASP A 72 3.16 18.19 -2.21
CA ASP A 72 3.99 18.73 -1.15
C ASP A 72 4.85 17.65 -0.50
N LEU A 73 5.91 18.07 0.16
CA LEU A 73 6.87 17.19 0.81
C LEU A 73 6.24 16.35 1.94
N ALA A 74 5.28 16.91 2.70
CA ALA A 74 4.71 16.22 3.85
C ALA A 74 3.83 15.05 3.40
N SER A 75 2.98 15.25 2.39
CA SER A 75 2.14 14.18 1.82
C SER A 75 2.99 13.12 1.11
N ALA A 76 4.05 13.51 0.39
CA ALA A 76 4.99 12.57 -0.19
C ALA A 76 5.76 11.74 0.86
N ASN A 77 6.15 12.35 1.99
CA ASN A 77 6.78 11.62 3.09
C ASN A 77 5.84 10.58 3.69
N GLN A 78 4.55 10.90 3.85
CA GLN A 78 3.55 9.94 4.34
C GLN A 78 3.38 8.77 3.38
N ALA A 79 3.35 9.04 2.07
CA ALA A 79 3.24 8.01 1.05
C ALA A 79 4.47 7.09 1.03
N SER A 80 5.67 7.67 1.11
CA SER A 80 6.92 6.89 1.16
C SER A 80 7.06 6.11 2.46
N GLN A 81 6.59 6.64 3.60
CA GLN A 81 6.52 5.87 4.84
C GLN A 81 5.53 4.70 4.71
N ALA A 82 4.39 4.91 4.07
CA ALA A 82 3.41 3.85 3.84
C ALA A 82 3.98 2.69 3.01
N LEU A 83 4.89 2.95 2.07
CA LEU A 83 5.59 1.87 1.34
C LEU A 83 6.44 1.01 2.27
N LEU A 84 7.22 1.63 3.17
CA LEU A 84 8.02 0.89 4.17
C LEU A 84 7.11 0.07 5.09
N ASP A 85 6.01 0.67 5.57
CA ASP A 85 5.17 0.06 6.59
C ASP A 85 4.24 -1.05 6.06
N GLN A 86 3.84 -0.98 4.78
CA GLN A 86 2.78 -1.83 4.22
C GLN A 86 3.20 -2.67 3.02
N VAL A 87 4.25 -2.27 2.29
CA VAL A 87 4.59 -2.85 0.98
C VAL A 87 5.93 -3.57 1.02
N PHE A 88 6.97 -2.94 1.56
CA PHE A 88 8.30 -3.53 1.69
C PHE A 88 8.38 -4.36 2.96
N LEU A 89 7.71 -5.52 2.92
CA LEU A 89 7.66 -6.47 4.01
C LEU A 89 8.21 -7.82 3.56
N GLY A 90 8.80 -8.58 4.49
CA GLY A 90 9.22 -9.96 4.24
C GLY A 90 10.38 -10.06 3.22
N ILE A 91 10.15 -10.76 2.10
CA ILE A 91 11.21 -10.95 1.09
C ILE A 91 11.56 -9.64 0.38
N TYR A 92 10.60 -8.72 0.25
CA TYR A 92 10.82 -7.46 -0.43
C TYR A 92 11.55 -6.44 0.43
N ASP A 93 11.42 -6.55 1.75
CA ASP A 93 12.24 -5.84 2.75
C ASP A 93 13.70 -6.33 2.68
N THR A 94 13.88 -7.65 2.82
CA THR A 94 15.22 -8.26 2.91
C THR A 94 15.99 -8.36 1.59
N ILE A 95 15.31 -8.30 0.44
CA ILE A 95 15.94 -8.37 -0.89
C ILE A 95 15.45 -7.18 -1.75
N PRO A 96 16.01 -5.97 -1.57
CA PRO A 96 15.61 -4.77 -2.30
C PRO A 96 15.68 -4.89 -3.83
N SER A 97 16.54 -5.76 -4.37
CA SER A 97 16.64 -6.02 -5.81
C SER A 97 15.45 -6.76 -6.42
N LEU A 98 14.49 -7.21 -5.59
CA LEU A 98 13.22 -7.75 -6.08
C LEU A 98 12.20 -6.63 -6.37
N ILE A 99 12.46 -5.38 -6.01
CA ILE A 99 11.60 -4.26 -6.37
C ILE A 99 11.87 -3.90 -7.84
N ASN A 100 10.82 -3.83 -8.65
CA ASN A 100 10.95 -3.45 -10.06
C ASN A 100 11.69 -2.12 -10.19
N GLY A 101 12.72 -2.09 -11.04
CA GLY A 101 13.58 -0.91 -11.23
C GLY A 101 14.81 -0.80 -10.33
N CYS A 102 14.92 -1.67 -9.35
CA CYS A 102 16.09 -1.75 -8.49
C CYS A 102 16.90 -3.00 -8.80
N THR A 103 18.11 -2.82 -9.31
CA THR A 103 19.04 -3.94 -9.57
C THR A 103 20.12 -4.06 -8.50
N ALA A 104 20.22 -3.08 -7.60
CA ALA A 104 21.15 -3.12 -6.47
C ALA A 104 20.60 -4.03 -5.36
N SER A 105 21.43 -4.98 -4.89
CA SER A 105 21.03 -5.94 -3.86
C SER A 105 20.91 -5.33 -2.46
N GLU A 106 21.68 -4.28 -2.17
CA GLU A 106 21.79 -3.75 -0.81
C GLU A 106 20.73 -2.69 -0.47
N VAL A 107 20.21 -1.98 -1.49
CA VAL A 107 19.37 -0.81 -1.26
C VAL A 107 18.63 -0.36 -2.51
N CYS A 108 17.36 -0.04 -2.31
CA CYS A 108 16.45 0.51 -3.31
C CYS A 108 15.78 1.78 -2.75
N PHE A 109 15.72 2.82 -3.56
CA PHE A 109 14.98 4.05 -3.31
C PHE A 109 13.76 4.07 -4.22
N VAL A 110 12.58 3.99 -3.64
CA VAL A 110 11.34 4.14 -4.38
C VAL A 110 10.81 5.55 -4.19
N ALA A 111 10.92 6.36 -5.24
CA ALA A 111 10.72 7.79 -5.19
C ALA A 111 9.25 8.19 -5.42
N THR A 112 8.66 8.83 -4.43
CA THR A 112 7.37 9.53 -4.54
C THR A 112 7.65 10.98 -4.92
N ALA A 113 7.49 11.30 -6.20
CA ALA A 113 7.64 12.66 -6.71
C ALA A 113 6.48 13.55 -6.23
N TYR A 114 6.82 14.79 -5.87
CA TYR A 114 5.82 15.78 -5.44
C TYR A 114 5.96 17.15 -6.10
N GLY A 115 6.98 17.32 -6.92
CA GLY A 115 7.26 18.56 -7.59
C GLY A 115 8.55 18.47 -8.40
N PHE A 116 8.91 19.59 -9.02
CA PHE A 116 10.08 19.68 -9.87
C PHE A 116 10.58 21.12 -9.92
N ASN A 117 11.78 21.27 -10.45
CA ASN A 117 12.30 22.49 -11.02
C ASN A 117 12.91 22.16 -12.40
N ASN A 118 13.54 23.13 -13.05
CA ASN A 118 14.04 22.99 -14.42
C ASN A 118 14.95 21.77 -14.65
N THR A 119 15.67 21.29 -13.63
CA THR A 119 16.65 20.21 -13.78
C THR A 119 16.47 19.06 -12.79
N SER A 120 15.65 19.24 -11.75
CA SER A 120 15.55 18.31 -10.64
C SER A 120 14.10 18.01 -10.27
N THR A 121 13.83 16.71 -10.09
CA THR A 121 12.57 16.20 -9.54
C THR A 121 12.68 16.20 -8.03
N GLN A 122 11.72 16.81 -7.37
CA GLN A 122 11.59 16.81 -5.93
C GLN A 122 10.80 15.58 -5.52
N SER A 123 11.38 14.78 -4.62
CA SER A 123 10.77 13.53 -4.19
C SER A 123 11.07 13.22 -2.72
N ALA A 124 10.15 12.48 -2.10
CA ALA A 124 10.43 11.71 -0.90
C ALA A 124 10.57 10.25 -1.30
N SER A 125 11.64 9.58 -0.93
CA SER A 125 11.90 8.19 -1.32
C SER A 125 11.82 7.27 -0.13
N ALA A 126 11.10 6.17 -0.29
CA ALA A 126 11.18 5.04 0.62
C ALA A 126 12.51 4.33 0.34
N ARG A 127 13.47 4.42 1.25
CA ARG A 127 14.72 3.68 1.17
C ARG A 127 14.54 2.34 1.87
N ASN A 128 14.46 1.29 1.06
CA ASN A 128 14.48 -0.10 1.50
C ASN A 128 15.91 -0.63 1.42
N ALA A 129 16.43 -1.21 2.49
CA ALA A 129 17.82 -1.69 2.53
C ALA A 129 18.02 -2.95 3.38
N ASP A 130 18.94 -3.82 2.94
CA ASP A 130 19.13 -5.15 3.55
C ASP A 130 19.90 -5.11 4.89
N THR A 131 20.85 -4.18 5.02
CA THR A 131 21.88 -4.16 6.08
C THR A 131 21.89 -2.86 6.87
N ILE A 132 21.16 -1.85 6.41
CA ILE A 132 21.01 -0.55 7.07
C ILE A 132 19.53 -0.30 7.32
N ASN A 133 19.21 0.53 8.31
CA ASN A 133 17.82 0.84 8.63
C ASN A 133 17.10 1.47 7.44
N ASP A 134 15.88 1.02 7.21
CA ASP A 134 14.93 1.69 6.35
C ASP A 134 14.62 3.10 6.84
N MET A 135 14.41 4.01 5.88
CA MET A 135 13.96 5.36 6.19
C MET A 135 13.35 6.05 4.97
N VAL A 136 12.62 7.12 5.24
CA VAL A 136 12.30 8.10 4.20
C VAL A 136 13.50 9.01 3.97
N ALA A 137 13.98 9.06 2.72
CA ALA A 137 15.11 9.88 2.29
C ALA A 137 14.68 10.88 1.20
N HIS A 138 15.53 11.88 0.91
CA HIS A 138 15.22 12.96 -0.04
C HIS A 138 16.31 13.08 -1.11
N PRO A 139 16.51 12.05 -1.96
CA PRO A 139 17.50 12.13 -3.02
C PRO A 139 17.11 13.21 -4.04
N SER A 140 18.11 13.97 -4.51
CA SER A 140 17.93 14.86 -5.64
C SER A 140 18.10 14.06 -6.94
N MET A 141 17.05 14.02 -7.76
CA MET A 141 17.05 13.29 -9.03
C MET A 141 16.96 14.28 -10.18
N SER A 142 17.73 14.04 -11.25
CA SER A 142 17.54 14.77 -12.51
C SER A 142 16.16 14.49 -13.12
N THR A 143 15.52 15.51 -13.71
CA THR A 143 14.27 15.35 -14.47
C THR A 143 14.46 14.55 -15.76
N HIS A 144 15.67 14.57 -16.35
CA HIS A 144 15.96 14.02 -17.67
C HIS A 144 16.63 12.64 -17.63
N HIS A 145 17.31 12.30 -16.54
CA HIS A 145 18.00 11.02 -16.42
C HIS A 145 17.09 9.97 -15.79
N ASP A 146 17.19 8.77 -16.33
CA ASP A 146 16.65 7.56 -15.71
C ASP A 146 17.66 7.03 -14.68
N HIS A 147 17.29 7.09 -13.41
CA HIS A 147 18.15 6.65 -12.29
C HIS A 147 18.02 5.15 -11.99
N SER A 148 17.12 4.45 -12.70
CA SER A 148 17.02 2.99 -12.73
C SER A 148 17.95 2.37 -13.78
N ASN A 149 18.62 3.18 -14.61
CA ASN A 149 19.52 2.64 -15.64
C ASN A 149 20.98 2.55 -15.12
N PRO A 150 21.55 1.35 -15.00
CA PRO A 150 22.92 1.17 -14.50
C PRO A 150 24.00 1.81 -15.39
N SER A 151 23.70 2.09 -16.67
CA SER A 151 24.63 2.80 -17.56
C SER A 151 24.83 4.27 -17.18
N ASN A 152 23.99 4.83 -16.32
CA ASN A 152 24.08 6.22 -15.85
C ASN A 152 25.00 6.38 -14.62
N GLY A 153 25.88 5.41 -14.37
CA GLY A 153 26.95 5.52 -13.36
C GLY A 153 26.49 5.33 -11.91
N SER A 154 25.21 5.08 -11.69
CA SER A 154 24.67 4.60 -10.41
C SER A 154 24.25 3.15 -10.62
N ALA A 155 24.56 2.24 -9.69
CA ALA A 155 23.77 1.00 -9.63
C ALA A 155 22.30 1.43 -9.62
N ALA A 156 21.44 0.80 -10.42
CA ALA A 156 20.02 1.14 -10.52
C ALA A 156 19.38 1.03 -9.13
N ARG A 157 19.35 2.15 -8.43
CA ARG A 157 18.98 2.24 -7.02
C ARG A 157 17.71 3.03 -6.85
N VAL A 158 17.16 3.60 -7.93
CA VAL A 158 16.03 4.51 -7.84
C VAL A 158 15.01 4.17 -8.91
N THR A 159 13.78 3.93 -8.48
CA THR A 159 12.59 3.76 -9.35
C THR A 159 11.49 4.70 -8.86
N PHE A 160 10.52 5.05 -9.71
CA PHE A 160 9.42 5.91 -9.31
C PHE A 160 8.23 5.11 -8.76
N ALA A 161 7.65 5.58 -7.65
CA ALA A 161 6.32 5.17 -7.24
C ALA A 161 5.28 6.09 -7.90
N LYS A 162 4.56 5.54 -8.90
CA LYS A 162 3.43 6.21 -9.52
C LYS A 162 2.15 5.82 -8.79
N TRP A 163 1.54 6.81 -8.15
CA TRP A 163 0.38 6.62 -7.28
C TRP A 163 -0.91 6.98 -8.00
N SER A 164 -1.96 6.19 -7.79
CA SER A 164 -3.32 6.48 -8.24
C SER A 164 -4.28 6.36 -7.07
N LEU A 165 -5.08 7.41 -6.85
CA LEU A 165 -6.09 7.40 -5.80
C LEU A 165 -7.16 6.35 -6.14
N VAL A 166 -7.44 5.45 -5.21
CA VAL A 166 -8.57 4.52 -5.33
C VAL A 166 -9.83 5.31 -5.07
N GLY A 167 -10.60 5.57 -6.14
CA GLY A 167 -11.89 6.24 -6.01
C GLY A 167 -12.86 5.41 -5.18
N LEU A 168 -13.82 6.05 -4.52
CA LEU A 168 -14.90 5.36 -3.79
C LEU A 168 -15.72 4.40 -4.66
N ALA A 169 -15.64 4.53 -6.00
CA ALA A 169 -16.27 3.65 -6.97
C ALA A 169 -15.47 2.36 -7.23
N ASP A 170 -14.16 2.36 -6.96
CA ASP A 170 -13.23 1.27 -7.29
C ASP A 170 -12.85 0.42 -6.08
N ILE A 171 -13.37 0.74 -4.88
CA ILE A 171 -13.28 -0.17 -3.74
C ILE A 171 -14.11 -1.40 -4.11
N PRO A 172 -13.51 -2.60 -4.26
CA PRO A 172 -14.30 -3.79 -4.55
C PRO A 172 -15.32 -3.94 -3.42
N SER A 173 -16.61 -3.88 -3.77
CA SER A 173 -17.72 -4.08 -2.83
C SER A 173 -17.80 -5.52 -2.30
N GLN A 174 -16.69 -6.26 -2.36
CA GLN A 174 -16.48 -7.56 -1.72
C GLN A 174 -16.23 -7.37 -0.22
N ILE A 175 -17.05 -6.57 0.43
CA ILE A 175 -17.34 -6.76 1.84
C ILE A 175 -18.46 -7.79 1.81
N PRO A 176 -18.23 -9.08 2.16
CA PRO A 176 -19.31 -10.04 2.31
C PRO A 176 -20.34 -9.36 3.21
N GLU A 177 -21.59 -9.26 2.74
CA GLU A 177 -22.63 -8.57 3.50
C GLU A 177 -22.47 -8.97 4.96
N PRO A 178 -22.24 -8.00 5.87
CA PRO A 178 -21.91 -8.34 7.22
C PRO A 178 -22.97 -9.31 7.70
N SER A 179 -22.56 -10.32 8.45
CA SER A 179 -23.41 -11.45 8.87
C SER A 179 -24.64 -11.05 9.70
N VAL A 180 -25.00 -9.77 9.71
CA VAL A 180 -26.22 -9.14 10.21
C VAL A 180 -27.46 -9.89 9.75
N TRP A 181 -27.56 -10.35 8.50
CA TRP A 181 -28.71 -11.16 8.08
C TRP A 181 -28.76 -12.51 8.81
N ILE A 182 -27.62 -13.18 8.94
CA ILE A 182 -27.52 -14.44 9.68
C ILE A 182 -27.82 -14.20 11.17
N LEU A 183 -27.32 -13.12 11.76
CA LEU A 183 -27.58 -12.73 13.14
C LEU A 183 -29.05 -12.32 13.36
N MET A 184 -29.66 -11.64 12.41
CA MET A 184 -31.06 -11.25 12.43
C MET A 184 -31.96 -12.48 12.30
N LEU A 185 -31.64 -13.41 11.39
CA LEU A 185 -32.34 -14.67 11.23
C LEU A 185 -32.19 -15.57 12.47
N LEU A 186 -30.99 -15.67 13.03
CA LEU A 186 -30.75 -16.41 14.28
C LEU A 186 -31.48 -15.76 15.46
N GLY A 187 -31.49 -14.43 15.56
CA GLY A 187 -32.25 -13.69 16.55
C GLY A 187 -33.75 -13.96 16.47
N LEU A 188 -34.33 -13.85 15.28
CA LEU A 188 -35.75 -14.14 15.04
C LEU A 188 -36.09 -15.61 15.30
N ALA A 189 -35.23 -16.55 14.91
CA ALA A 189 -35.41 -17.98 15.19
C ALA A 189 -35.40 -18.26 16.70
N SER A 190 -34.51 -17.64 17.45
CA SER A 190 -34.42 -17.80 18.91
C SER A 190 -35.67 -17.26 19.64
N LEU A 191 -36.21 -16.12 19.18
CA LEU A 191 -37.47 -15.53 19.66
C LEU A 191 -38.70 -16.40 19.30
N GLY A 192 -38.69 -17.03 18.13
CA GLY A 192 -39.73 -17.97 17.71
C GLY A 192 -39.75 -19.23 18.57
N MET A 193 -38.57 -19.78 18.89
CA MET A 193 -38.43 -20.97 19.73
C MET A 193 -38.79 -20.71 21.20
N SER A 194 -38.47 -19.53 21.75
CA SER A 194 -38.83 -19.18 23.13
C SER A 194 -40.35 -19.03 23.30
N ARG A 195 -41.05 -18.45 22.32
CA ARG A 195 -42.52 -18.35 22.33
C ARG A 195 -43.24 -19.70 22.25
N ARG A 196 -42.66 -20.70 21.56
CA ARG A 196 -43.24 -22.05 21.49
C ARG A 196 -43.14 -22.80 22.83
N ARG A 197 -42.04 -22.63 23.56
CA ARG A 197 -41.86 -23.24 24.89
C ARG A 197 -42.73 -22.62 25.98
N ALA A 198 -43.12 -21.35 25.85
CA ALA A 198 -43.98 -20.69 26.83
C ALA A 198 -45.48 -21.08 26.72
N LYS A 199 -45.87 -21.84 25.69
CA LYS A 199 -47.24 -22.33 25.47
C LYS A 199 -47.45 -23.81 25.81
N GLN A 200 -46.39 -24.51 26.23
CA GLN A 200 -46.46 -25.87 26.78
C GLN A 200 -46.26 -25.81 28.28
#